data_AF-A0A960P996-F1
#
_entry.id   AF-A0A960P996-F1
#
_cell.length_a   1.000
_cell.length_b   1.000
_cell.length_c   1.000
_cell.angle_alpha   90.00
_cell.angle_beta   90.00
_cell.angle_gamma   90.00
#
_symmetry.space_group_name_H-M   'P 1'
#
loop_
_entity.id
_entity.type
_entity.pdbx_description
1 polymer ?
#
loop_
_entity_poly.entity_id
_entity_poly.type
_entity_poly.pdbx_seq_one_letter_code
_entity_poly.pdbx_strand_id
1 'polypeptide(L)'
;MSRRLTAAALAALLAVGVVPASAQSGEDPRERRDEVREERAANAAELDALRATDAELEEALSALRRDVAAQQGAVEDAQRAVRRAERDVVEAQAAVEAAQAQIAGLEARQQAVAVDSYIREGSNSGDIEVLNDGDPLQVAERQALLDLTSGRNADIADQLTAAREDLRDERARAEEAEARAEEQRGRAQRRLADLEAAQERQAAFAAEVDQRIEARLAEAANLEQLDADLSAQIAAQQAALARQNPGGGSLSPVPVTGGPGSLSTVGGITVASSIAGQLSSLLSASRSAGLSLGGGGYRDPAAQWALRNAHCPDPANSPPSACSPPTARPGTSLHEQGLAIDFTNNGRLITSRSDPAFVWLSANAGSYGFYNLPSEPWHWSTTGG
;
A
#
# COMPACT_ATOMS: atom_id res chain seq x y z
N MET A 1 6.67 25.36 1.12
CA MET A 1 6.54 25.76 -0.30
C MET A 1 5.86 24.62 -1.05
N SER A 2 4.55 24.73 -1.26
CA SER A 2 3.72 23.66 -1.83
C SER A 2 3.77 23.74 -3.37
N ARG A 3 4.26 22.70 -4.04
CA ARG A 3 4.19 22.57 -5.50
C ARG A 3 2.98 21.73 -5.88
N ARG A 4 2.00 22.38 -6.51
CA ARG A 4 0.84 21.76 -7.16
C ARG A 4 1.29 21.26 -8.53
N LEU A 5 1.06 19.98 -8.83
CA LEU A 5 1.22 19.41 -10.17
C LEU A 5 -0.07 19.64 -10.96
N THR A 6 0.05 20.30 -12.10
CA THR A 6 -1.04 20.59 -13.05
C THR A 6 -1.13 19.49 -14.09
N ALA A 7 -2.29 18.83 -14.18
CA ALA A 7 -2.64 17.90 -15.25
C ALA A 7 -2.96 18.68 -16.54
N ALA A 8 -2.37 18.26 -17.66
CA ALA A 8 -2.65 18.79 -18.99
C ALA A 8 -3.62 17.85 -19.72
N ALA A 9 -4.82 18.35 -20.03
CA ALA A 9 -5.81 17.66 -20.85
C ALA A 9 -5.73 18.19 -22.29
N LEU A 10 -5.52 17.31 -23.28
CA LEU A 10 -5.67 17.63 -24.70
C LEU A 10 -7.10 17.29 -25.14
N ALA A 11 -7.83 18.31 -25.62
CA ALA A 11 -9.12 18.18 -26.28
C ALA A 11 -8.94 18.44 -27.77
N ALA A 12 -9.53 17.62 -28.64
CA ALA A 12 -9.65 17.90 -30.07
C ALA A 12 -10.99 17.40 -30.66
N LEU A 13 -11.85 18.40 -30.92
CA LEU A 13 -13.02 18.55 -31.80
C LEU A 13 -13.54 17.35 -32.64
N LEU A 14 -14.83 17.04 -32.40
CA LEU A 14 -15.72 16.32 -33.33
C LEU A 14 -16.40 17.28 -34.32
N ALA A 15 -16.42 16.92 -35.61
CA ALA A 15 -17.32 17.47 -36.62
C ALA A 15 -18.42 16.44 -36.94
N VAL A 16 -19.69 16.84 -36.74
CA VAL A 16 -20.89 16.00 -36.94
C VAL A 16 -21.41 16.19 -38.37
N GLY A 17 -21.42 15.11 -39.15
CA GLY A 17 -22.18 15.00 -40.40
C GLY A 17 -23.41 14.11 -40.17
N VAL A 18 -24.61 14.65 -40.39
CA VAL A 18 -25.88 13.92 -40.30
C VAL A 18 -26.19 13.30 -41.66
N VAL A 19 -26.46 11.99 -41.70
CA VAL A 19 -27.03 11.29 -42.86
C VAL A 19 -28.24 10.48 -42.38
N PRO A 20 -29.40 10.49 -43.07
CA PRO A 20 -30.64 9.91 -42.57
C PRO A 20 -30.66 8.38 -42.69
N ALA A 21 -31.36 7.77 -41.74
CA ALA A 21 -31.51 6.34 -41.53
C ALA A 21 -32.35 5.62 -42.60
N SER A 22 -32.03 4.36 -42.88
CA SER A 22 -32.89 3.39 -43.55
C SER A 22 -32.78 2.01 -42.91
N ALA A 23 -33.95 1.50 -42.51
CA ALA A 23 -34.43 0.16 -42.12
C ALA A 23 -33.50 -1.07 -41.93
N GLN A 24 -33.60 -1.64 -40.71
CA GLN A 24 -33.60 -3.06 -40.27
C GLN A 24 -32.87 -4.13 -41.11
N SER A 25 -31.75 -4.60 -40.55
CA SER A 25 -31.26 -5.98 -40.65
C SER A 25 -30.59 -6.34 -39.32
N GLY A 26 -30.76 -7.56 -38.80
CA GLY A 26 -29.86 -8.05 -37.75
C GLY A 26 -28.42 -7.86 -38.24
N GLU A 27 -27.58 -7.20 -37.44
CA GLU A 27 -26.29 -6.69 -37.91
C GLU A 27 -25.42 -7.75 -38.58
N ASP A 28 -24.70 -7.32 -39.62
CA ASP A 28 -23.79 -8.14 -40.41
C ASP A 28 -22.62 -8.61 -39.52
N PRO A 29 -22.39 -9.93 -39.37
CA PRO A 29 -21.22 -10.45 -38.65
C PRO A 29 -19.88 -9.91 -39.14
N ARG A 30 -19.79 -9.41 -40.39
CA ARG A 30 -18.59 -8.75 -40.92
C ARG A 30 -18.32 -7.41 -40.24
N GLU A 31 -19.35 -6.59 -40.05
CA GLU A 31 -19.23 -5.27 -39.39
C GLU A 31 -18.75 -5.46 -37.95
N ARG A 32 -19.35 -6.40 -37.22
CA ARG A 32 -18.92 -6.77 -35.86
C ARG A 32 -17.49 -7.29 -35.80
N ARG A 33 -17.05 -8.07 -36.79
CA ARG A 33 -15.67 -8.58 -36.83
C ARG A 33 -14.68 -7.45 -37.07
N ASP A 34 -15.02 -6.48 -37.91
CA ASP A 34 -14.16 -5.35 -38.18
C ASP A 34 -14.06 -4.43 -36.93
N GLU A 35 -15.14 -4.26 -36.16
CA GLU A 35 -15.13 -3.61 -34.84
C GLU A 35 -14.21 -4.34 -33.84
N VAL A 36 -14.34 -5.67 -33.72
CA VAL A 36 -13.49 -6.49 -32.83
C VAL A 36 -12.01 -6.37 -33.20
N ARG A 37 -11.68 -6.24 -34.49
CA ARG A 37 -10.30 -6.05 -34.94
C ARG A 37 -9.74 -4.67 -34.58
N GLU A 38 -10.57 -3.64 -34.65
CA GLU A 38 -10.21 -2.30 -34.20
C GLU A 38 -9.95 -2.29 -32.68
N GLU A 39 -10.81 -2.97 -31.91
CA GLU A 39 -10.65 -3.12 -30.47
C GLU A 39 -9.40 -3.91 -30.09
N ARG A 40 -9.07 -4.99 -30.83
CA ARG A 40 -7.79 -5.72 -30.68
C ARG A 40 -6.58 -4.83 -30.94
N ALA A 41 -6.65 -3.98 -31.95
CA ALA A 41 -5.56 -3.05 -32.27
C ALA A 41 -5.40 -1.99 -31.18
N ALA A 42 -6.51 -1.47 -30.64
CA ALA A 42 -6.49 -0.55 -29.51
C ALA A 42 -5.92 -1.20 -28.24
N ASN A 43 -6.36 -2.42 -27.91
CA ASN A 43 -5.86 -3.16 -26.76
C ASN A 43 -4.37 -3.48 -26.87
N ALA A 44 -3.92 -3.92 -28.06
CA ALA A 44 -2.51 -4.14 -28.35
C ALA A 44 -1.69 -2.84 -28.21
N ALA A 45 -2.21 -1.71 -28.69
CA ALA A 45 -1.56 -0.41 -28.52
C ALA A 45 -1.51 0.05 -27.06
N GLU A 46 -2.51 -0.27 -26.24
CA GLU A 46 -2.49 0.00 -24.80
C GLU A 46 -1.56 -0.94 -24.03
N LEU A 47 -1.51 -2.23 -24.37
CA LEU A 47 -0.51 -3.18 -23.84
C LEU A 47 0.90 -2.74 -24.20
N ASP A 48 1.10 -2.36 -25.45
CA ASP A 48 2.38 -1.81 -25.90
C ASP A 48 2.65 -0.47 -25.22
N ALA A 49 1.67 0.40 -24.96
CA ALA A 49 1.86 1.60 -24.18
C ALA A 49 2.22 1.28 -22.72
N LEU A 50 1.55 0.33 -22.06
CA LEU A 50 1.89 -0.13 -20.70
C LEU A 50 3.30 -0.74 -20.64
N ARG A 51 3.76 -1.35 -21.73
CA ARG A 51 5.13 -1.88 -21.91
C ARG A 51 6.13 -0.82 -22.38
N ALA A 52 5.70 0.22 -23.10
CA ALA A 52 6.55 1.21 -23.76
C ALA A 52 6.63 2.54 -23.00
N THR A 53 5.72 2.82 -22.06
CA THR A 53 5.92 3.81 -20.98
C THR A 53 6.83 3.22 -19.89
N ASP A 54 7.87 2.50 -20.30
CA ASP A 54 8.96 2.06 -19.44
C ASP A 54 9.52 3.25 -18.67
N ALA A 55 9.65 4.43 -19.29
CA ALA A 55 10.22 5.60 -18.63
C ALA A 55 9.39 6.10 -17.41
N GLU A 56 8.06 6.17 -17.52
CA GLU A 56 7.20 6.66 -16.42
C GLU A 56 7.05 5.60 -15.31
N LEU A 57 6.95 4.31 -15.70
CA LEU A 57 6.89 3.19 -14.76
C LEU A 57 8.23 2.99 -14.04
N GLU A 58 9.35 3.07 -14.77
CA GLU A 58 10.70 3.05 -14.20
C GLU A 58 10.94 4.26 -13.31
N GLU A 59 10.47 5.45 -13.69
CA GLU A 59 10.59 6.64 -12.85
C GLU A 59 9.81 6.47 -11.54
N ALA A 60 8.58 5.95 -11.59
CA ALA A 60 7.77 5.65 -10.41
C ALA A 60 8.42 4.59 -9.52
N LEU A 61 8.90 3.48 -10.09
CA LEU A 61 9.62 2.44 -9.36
C LEU A 61 10.94 2.95 -8.77
N SER A 62 11.66 3.79 -9.51
CA SER A 62 12.90 4.43 -9.06
C SER A 62 12.64 5.41 -7.92
N ALA A 63 11.53 6.16 -7.97
CA ALA A 63 11.10 7.02 -6.86
C ALA A 63 10.76 6.20 -5.60
N LEU A 64 10.02 5.10 -5.75
CA LEU A 64 9.70 4.19 -4.63
C LEU A 64 10.95 3.55 -4.02
N ARG A 65 11.90 3.10 -4.86
CA ARG A 65 13.19 2.57 -4.39
C ARG A 65 13.99 3.62 -3.63
N ARG A 66 14.01 4.88 -4.12
CA ARG A 66 14.66 6.00 -3.42
C ARG A 66 13.99 6.30 -2.08
N ASP A 67 12.65 6.25 -2.00
CA ASP A 67 11.92 6.44 -0.74
C ASP A 67 12.29 5.35 0.28
N VAL A 68 12.22 4.06 -0.11
CA VAL A 68 12.59 2.95 0.77
C VAL A 68 14.05 3.07 1.26
N ALA A 69 14.99 3.39 0.36
CA ALA A 69 16.39 3.60 0.74
C ALA A 69 16.57 4.79 1.70
N ALA A 70 15.83 5.88 1.49
CA ALA A 70 15.85 7.03 2.39
C ALA A 70 15.28 6.67 3.78
N GLN A 71 14.19 5.90 3.84
CA GLN A 71 13.62 5.43 5.12
C GLN A 71 14.57 4.48 5.84
N GLN A 72 15.24 3.57 5.13
CA GLN A 72 16.27 2.70 5.71
C GLN A 72 17.40 3.52 6.36
N GLY A 73 17.92 4.52 5.65
CA GLY A 73 18.93 5.43 6.21
C GLY A 73 18.42 6.17 7.45
N ALA A 74 17.17 6.64 7.44
CA ALA A 74 16.56 7.32 8.57
C ALA A 74 16.38 6.40 9.81
N VAL A 75 16.07 5.12 9.61
CA VAL A 75 16.02 4.12 10.68
C VAL A 75 17.40 3.92 11.30
N GLU A 76 18.44 3.78 10.47
CA GLU A 76 19.81 3.61 10.97
C GLU A 76 20.30 4.83 11.76
N ASP A 77 20.00 6.03 11.28
CA ASP A 77 20.29 7.29 11.98
C ASP A 77 19.57 7.36 13.33
N ALA A 78 18.28 7.01 13.36
CA ALA A 78 17.51 6.97 14.60
C ALA A 78 18.08 5.94 15.59
N GLN A 79 18.49 4.76 15.12
CA GLN A 79 19.15 3.75 15.96
C GLN A 79 20.52 4.22 16.48
N ARG A 80 21.30 4.94 15.66
CA ARG A 80 22.55 5.58 16.13
C ARG A 80 22.27 6.60 17.22
N ALA A 81 21.21 7.41 17.07
CA ALA A 81 20.80 8.38 18.08
C ALA A 81 20.35 7.72 19.39
N VAL A 82 19.60 6.60 19.33
CA VAL A 82 19.25 5.79 20.51
C VAL A 82 20.51 5.33 21.23
N ARG A 83 21.46 4.69 20.52
CA ARG A 83 22.71 4.21 21.14
C ARG A 83 23.52 5.34 21.77
N ARG A 84 23.50 6.54 21.19
CA ARG A 84 24.15 7.71 21.78
C ARG A 84 23.44 8.13 23.07
N ALA A 85 22.12 8.27 23.04
CA ALA A 85 21.33 8.67 24.21
C ALA A 85 21.45 7.65 25.36
N GLU A 86 21.51 6.35 25.05
CA GLU A 86 21.72 5.30 26.07
C GLU A 86 23.10 5.37 26.72
N ARG A 87 24.14 5.78 25.97
CA ARG A 87 25.45 6.06 26.58
C ARG A 87 25.39 7.29 27.48
N ASP A 88 24.72 8.36 27.03
CA ASP A 88 24.54 9.58 27.82
C ASP A 88 23.83 9.27 29.17
N VAL A 89 22.87 8.32 29.18
CA VAL A 89 22.23 7.82 30.42
C VAL A 89 23.24 7.15 31.34
N VAL A 90 24.05 6.23 30.83
CA VAL A 90 25.06 5.52 31.63
C VAL A 90 26.08 6.50 32.21
N GLU A 91 26.53 7.47 31.41
CA GLU A 91 27.47 8.50 31.86
C GLU A 91 26.87 9.39 32.97
N ALA A 92 25.61 9.81 32.82
CA ALA A 92 24.92 10.62 33.82
C ALA A 92 24.67 9.85 35.13
N GLN A 93 24.29 8.57 35.05
CA GLN A 93 24.13 7.72 36.24
C GLN A 93 25.47 7.52 36.98
N ALA A 94 26.56 7.32 36.26
CA ALA A 94 27.90 7.25 36.86
C ALA A 94 28.32 8.57 37.54
N ALA A 95 27.94 9.73 36.99
CA ALA A 95 28.18 11.03 37.62
C ALA A 95 27.39 11.19 38.93
N VAL A 96 26.14 10.71 38.98
CA VAL A 96 25.34 10.65 40.21
C VAL A 96 26.02 9.78 41.28
N GLU A 97 26.52 8.60 40.92
CA GLU A 97 27.25 7.73 41.85
C GLU A 97 28.54 8.39 42.36
N ALA A 98 29.29 9.06 41.49
CA ALA A 98 30.51 9.77 41.85
C ALA A 98 30.23 10.93 42.84
N ALA A 99 29.17 11.71 42.61
CA ALA A 99 28.76 12.79 43.50
C ALA A 99 28.33 12.25 44.88
N GLN A 100 27.61 11.12 44.92
CA GLN A 100 27.25 10.44 46.18
C GLN A 100 28.49 9.96 46.95
N ALA A 101 29.47 9.38 46.24
CA ALA A 101 30.72 8.94 46.86
C ALA A 101 31.54 10.11 47.42
N GLN A 102 31.54 11.26 46.75
CA GLN A 102 32.18 12.49 47.24
C GLN A 102 31.53 12.98 48.53
N ILE A 103 30.19 13.03 48.59
CA ILE A 103 29.45 13.40 49.82
C ILE A 103 29.82 12.45 50.96
N ALA A 104 29.76 11.13 50.72
CA ALA A 104 30.12 10.14 51.75
C ALA A 104 31.56 10.32 52.26
N GLY A 105 32.51 10.64 51.36
CA GLY A 105 33.89 10.94 51.72
C GLY A 105 34.04 12.21 52.55
N LEU A 106 33.28 13.27 52.25
CA LEU A 106 33.27 14.51 53.02
C LEU A 106 32.62 14.32 54.41
N GLU A 107 31.53 13.55 54.49
CA GLU A 107 30.88 13.21 55.77
C GLU A 107 31.82 12.40 56.67
N ALA A 108 32.57 11.45 56.10
CA ALA A 108 33.59 10.70 56.85
C ALA A 108 34.72 11.60 57.38
N ARG A 109 35.17 12.59 56.59
CA ARG A 109 36.16 13.58 57.06
C ARG A 109 35.61 14.46 58.18
N GLN A 110 34.36 14.92 58.05
CA GLN A 110 33.69 15.71 59.09
C GLN A 110 33.62 14.92 60.40
N GLN A 111 33.23 13.64 60.33
CA GLN A 111 33.19 12.75 61.50
C GLN A 111 34.57 12.57 62.13
N ALA A 112 35.63 12.40 61.33
CA ALA A 112 36.99 12.24 61.83
C ALA A 112 37.46 13.50 62.60
N VAL A 113 37.18 14.70 62.09
CA VAL A 113 37.52 15.96 62.80
C VAL A 113 36.76 16.09 64.12
N ALA A 114 35.47 15.73 64.14
CA ALA A 114 34.66 15.76 65.36
C ALA A 114 35.18 14.77 66.43
N VAL A 115 35.53 13.56 66.02
CA VAL A 115 36.09 12.52 66.91
C VAL A 115 37.46 12.93 67.46
N ASP A 116 38.36 13.44 66.61
CA ASP A 116 39.70 13.91 67.02
C ASP A 116 39.62 15.07 68.02
N SER A 117 38.69 16.02 67.79
CA SER A 117 38.42 17.13 68.72
C SER A 117 37.94 16.62 70.08
N TYR A 118 36.97 15.70 70.09
CA TYR A 118 36.43 15.11 71.32
C TYR A 118 37.48 14.30 72.11
N ILE A 119 38.32 13.51 71.43
CA ILE A 119 39.37 12.71 72.08
C ILE A 119 40.46 13.61 72.66
N ARG A 120 40.91 14.67 71.96
CA ARG A 120 41.88 15.62 72.52
C ARG A 120 41.33 16.37 73.72
N GLU A 121 40.07 16.80 73.67
CA GLU A 121 39.43 17.50 74.78
C GLU A 121 39.19 16.57 75.99
N GLY A 122 38.83 15.30 75.74
CA GLY A 122 38.68 14.27 76.76
C GLY A 122 40.00 13.73 77.33
N SER A 123 41.12 13.85 76.60
CA SER A 123 42.46 13.45 77.08
C SER A 123 43.14 14.57 77.90
N ASN A 124 42.70 15.82 77.70
CA ASN A 124 43.14 17.01 78.45
C ASN A 124 42.23 17.31 79.66
N SER A 125 41.31 16.41 80.02
CA SER A 125 40.44 16.57 81.20
C SER A 125 41.17 16.48 82.54
N GLY A 126 42.50 16.25 82.54
CA GLY A 126 43.36 16.40 83.71
C GLY A 126 43.83 17.83 84.00
N ASP A 127 43.68 18.76 83.04
CA ASP A 127 44.31 20.10 83.10
C ASP A 127 43.31 21.26 83.32
N ILE A 128 42.06 20.97 83.69
CA ILE A 128 41.11 22.02 84.13
C ILE A 128 41.62 22.73 85.40
N GLU A 129 42.61 22.15 86.08
CA GLU A 129 43.29 22.73 87.26
C GLU A 129 44.43 23.73 86.89
N VAL A 130 44.81 23.88 85.61
CA VAL A 130 45.94 24.73 85.15
C VAL A 130 45.48 26.12 84.67
N LEU A 131 44.21 26.48 84.83
CA LEU A 131 43.73 27.83 84.54
C LEU A 131 44.28 28.90 85.52
N ASN A 132 45.09 28.52 86.50
CA ASN A 132 45.61 29.42 87.53
C ASN A 132 47.12 29.73 87.41
N ASP A 133 47.87 29.13 86.48
CA ASP A 133 49.33 29.36 86.35
C ASP A 133 49.85 29.37 84.88
N GLY A 134 48.94 29.57 83.91
CA GLY A 134 49.21 29.32 82.49
C GLY A 134 50.20 30.29 81.82
N ASP A 135 51.25 29.73 81.23
CA ASP A 135 52.13 30.38 80.26
C ASP A 135 51.29 31.03 79.13
N PRO A 136 51.37 32.37 78.94
CA PRO A 136 50.67 33.07 77.87
C PRO A 136 50.90 32.48 76.46
N LEU A 137 52.05 31.84 76.23
CA LEU A 137 52.37 31.19 74.97
C LEU A 137 51.49 29.94 74.72
N GLN A 138 51.22 29.15 75.75
CA GLN A 138 50.36 27.95 75.63
C GLN A 138 48.89 28.28 75.37
N VAL A 139 48.41 29.38 75.95
CA VAL A 139 47.04 29.88 75.68
C VAL A 139 46.91 30.33 74.23
N ALA A 140 47.89 31.06 73.70
CA ALA A 140 47.91 31.50 72.30
C ALA A 140 47.99 30.32 71.32
N GLU A 141 48.79 29.29 71.63
CA GLU A 141 48.91 28.07 70.83
C GLU A 141 47.58 27.31 70.77
N ARG A 142 46.90 27.12 71.91
CA ARG A 142 45.60 26.44 71.96
C ARG A 142 44.52 27.20 71.18
N GLN A 143 44.52 28.53 71.26
CA GLN A 143 43.58 29.36 70.53
C GLN A 143 43.79 29.27 69.01
N ALA A 144 45.05 29.28 68.54
CA ALA A 144 45.38 29.09 67.12
C ALA A 144 44.95 27.70 66.60
N LEU A 145 45.06 26.64 67.41
CA LEU A 145 44.62 25.29 67.05
C LEU A 145 43.09 25.16 66.97
N LEU A 146 42.36 25.84 67.87
CA LEU A 146 40.90 25.90 67.84
C LEU A 146 40.39 26.65 66.62
N ASP A 147 41.03 27.77 66.28
CA ASP A 147 40.71 28.56 65.08
C ASP A 147 40.96 27.73 63.80
N LEU A 148 42.07 26.99 63.74
CA LEU A 148 42.37 26.11 62.61
C LEU A 148 41.35 24.97 62.45
N THR A 149 40.92 24.36 63.56
CA THR A 149 39.94 23.27 63.55
C THR A 149 38.54 23.77 63.17
N SER A 150 38.16 24.93 63.69
CA SER A 150 36.88 25.58 63.37
C SER A 150 36.82 26.00 61.90
N GLY A 151 37.91 26.57 61.37
CA GLY A 151 38.03 26.88 59.94
C GLY A 151 37.91 25.64 59.06
N ARG A 152 38.63 24.56 59.40
CA ARG A 152 38.54 23.29 58.65
C ARG A 152 37.14 22.68 58.66
N ASN A 153 36.40 22.81 59.77
CA ASN A 153 35.02 22.34 59.86
C ASN A 153 34.06 23.18 59.01
N ALA A 154 34.24 24.50 58.98
CA ALA A 154 33.47 25.39 58.10
C ALA A 154 33.72 25.04 56.63
N ASP A 155 34.98 24.84 56.23
CA ASP A 155 35.34 24.45 54.85
C ASP A 155 34.68 23.13 54.42
N ILE A 156 34.64 22.12 55.30
CA ILE A 156 34.00 20.83 55.00
C ILE A 156 32.47 21.00 54.89
N ALA A 157 31.86 21.84 55.74
CA ALA A 157 30.42 22.12 55.66
C ALA A 157 30.03 22.84 54.36
N ASP A 158 30.85 23.79 53.92
CA ASP A 158 30.67 24.47 52.64
C ASP A 158 30.83 23.50 51.46
N GLN A 159 31.85 22.64 51.49
CA GLN A 159 32.05 21.58 50.49
C GLN A 159 30.90 20.57 50.45
N LEU A 160 30.34 20.20 51.61
CA LEU A 160 29.19 19.30 51.68
C LEU A 160 27.93 19.95 51.10
N THR A 161 27.74 21.25 51.34
CA THR A 161 26.62 21.99 50.77
C THR A 161 26.73 22.03 49.25
N ALA A 162 27.90 22.41 48.72
CA ALA A 162 28.17 22.40 47.28
C ALA A 162 28.00 20.99 46.67
N ALA A 163 28.58 19.95 47.27
CA ALA A 163 28.47 18.59 46.74
C ALA A 163 27.02 18.06 46.73
N ARG A 164 26.18 18.48 47.69
CA ARG A 164 24.75 18.14 47.73
C ARG A 164 23.95 18.88 46.65
N GLU A 165 24.34 20.10 46.31
CA GLU A 165 23.78 20.84 45.17
C GLU A 165 24.19 20.17 43.86
N ASP A 166 25.47 19.85 43.68
CA ASP A 166 25.97 19.11 42.52
C ASP A 166 25.24 17.78 42.32
N LEU A 167 24.99 17.02 43.39
CA LEU A 167 24.22 15.77 43.32
C LEU A 167 22.78 16.00 42.82
N ARG A 168 22.13 17.11 43.20
CA ARG A 168 20.77 17.43 42.70
C ARG A 168 20.82 17.71 41.19
N ASP A 169 21.82 18.47 40.76
CA ASP A 169 22.00 18.80 39.34
C ASP A 169 22.33 17.56 38.52
N GLU A 170 23.21 16.67 39.00
CA GLU A 170 23.54 15.42 38.31
C GLU A 170 22.34 14.46 38.24
N ARG A 171 21.50 14.41 39.29
CA ARG A 171 20.24 13.64 39.24
C ARG A 171 19.28 14.19 38.20
N ALA A 172 19.11 15.51 38.13
CA ALA A 172 18.28 16.13 37.10
C ALA A 172 18.81 15.84 35.69
N ARG A 173 20.14 15.89 35.48
CA ARG A 173 20.77 15.53 34.20
C ARG A 173 20.54 14.07 33.83
N ALA A 174 20.58 13.15 34.79
CA ALA A 174 20.29 11.74 34.57
C ALA A 174 18.83 11.52 34.15
N GLU A 175 17.87 12.14 34.84
CA GLU A 175 16.45 12.09 34.47
C GLU A 175 16.21 12.65 33.06
N GLU A 176 16.85 13.78 32.71
CA GLU A 176 16.76 14.33 31.36
C GLU A 176 17.40 13.41 30.30
N ALA A 177 18.52 12.75 30.63
CA ALA A 177 19.16 11.80 29.72
C ALA A 177 18.26 10.60 29.45
N GLU A 178 17.59 10.09 30.49
CA GLU A 178 16.61 8.99 30.37
C GLU A 178 15.42 9.40 29.50
N ALA A 179 14.83 10.57 29.75
CA ALA A 179 13.74 11.12 28.94
C ALA A 179 14.15 11.29 27.47
N ARG A 180 15.37 11.79 27.20
CA ARG A 180 15.91 11.89 25.84
C ARG A 180 16.07 10.51 25.20
N ALA A 181 16.55 9.51 25.93
CA ALA A 181 16.70 8.15 25.42
C ALA A 181 15.35 7.53 25.05
N GLU A 182 14.32 7.70 25.88
CA GLU A 182 12.95 7.29 25.58
C GLU A 182 12.39 7.99 24.34
N GLU A 183 12.61 9.30 24.21
CA GLU A 183 12.20 10.04 23.03
C GLU A 183 12.87 9.49 21.76
N GLN A 184 14.18 9.21 21.80
CA GLN A 184 14.89 8.62 20.66
C GLN A 184 14.36 7.22 20.33
N ARG A 185 14.03 6.39 21.32
CA ARG A 185 13.43 5.07 21.10
C ARG A 185 12.07 5.20 20.41
N GLY A 186 11.23 6.12 20.86
CA GLY A 186 9.94 6.41 20.21
C GLY A 186 10.10 6.94 18.79
N ARG A 187 11.11 7.78 18.53
CA ARG A 187 11.45 8.24 17.16
C ARG A 187 11.88 7.07 16.28
N ALA A 188 12.72 6.17 16.78
CA ALA A 188 13.17 4.99 16.03
C ALA A 188 12.01 4.05 15.67
N GLN A 189 11.06 3.84 16.59
CA GLN A 189 9.85 3.06 16.32
C GLN A 189 9.00 3.67 15.21
N ARG A 190 8.79 5.00 15.23
CA ARG A 190 8.08 5.70 14.15
C ARG A 190 8.79 5.55 12.80
N ARG A 191 10.13 5.62 12.78
CA ARG A 191 10.91 5.39 11.54
C ARG A 191 10.77 3.97 11.00
N LEU A 192 10.67 2.97 11.88
CA LEU A 192 10.43 1.60 11.46
C LEU A 192 9.04 1.46 10.80
N ALA A 193 8.00 2.05 11.41
CA ALA A 193 6.67 2.07 10.83
C ALA A 193 6.61 2.83 9.48
N ASP A 194 7.34 3.95 9.35
CA ASP A 194 7.47 4.68 8.09
C ASP A 194 8.10 3.82 6.98
N LEU A 195 9.12 3.02 7.33
CA LEU A 195 9.79 2.10 6.42
C LEU A 195 8.87 0.94 5.98
N GLU A 196 8.15 0.32 6.92
CA GLU A 196 7.18 -0.73 6.62
C GLU A 196 6.10 -0.20 5.66
N ALA A 197 5.55 0.98 5.95
CA ALA A 197 4.57 1.62 5.07
C ALA A 197 5.15 1.95 3.68
N ALA A 198 6.44 2.30 3.57
CA ALA A 198 7.10 2.52 2.28
C ALA A 198 7.24 1.23 1.46
N GLN A 199 7.56 0.11 2.13
CA GLN A 199 7.63 -1.21 1.50
C GLN A 199 6.26 -1.70 1.04
N GLU A 200 5.21 -1.48 1.85
CA GLU A 200 3.83 -1.79 1.46
C GLU A 200 3.38 -0.99 0.24
N ARG A 201 3.68 0.32 0.19
CA ARG A 201 3.40 1.14 -1.00
C ARG A 201 4.10 0.62 -2.25
N GLN A 202 5.35 0.17 -2.12
CA GLN A 202 6.10 -0.42 -3.23
C GLN A 202 5.45 -1.72 -3.72
N ALA A 203 5.04 -2.61 -2.80
CA ALA A 203 4.39 -3.87 -3.12
C ALA A 203 3.00 -3.66 -3.74
N ALA A 204 2.21 -2.72 -3.21
CA ALA A 204 0.89 -2.37 -3.73
C ALA A 204 0.98 -1.83 -5.16
N PHE A 205 1.95 -0.96 -5.44
CA PHE A 205 2.19 -0.44 -6.79
C PHE A 205 2.55 -1.57 -7.77
N ALA A 206 3.42 -2.50 -7.37
CA ALA A 206 3.75 -3.65 -8.21
C ALA A 206 2.53 -4.54 -8.50
N ALA A 207 1.69 -4.79 -7.48
CA ALA A 207 0.46 -5.57 -7.64
C ALA A 207 -0.56 -4.87 -8.56
N GLU A 208 -0.71 -3.55 -8.47
CA GLU A 208 -1.59 -2.76 -9.34
C GLU A 208 -1.16 -2.85 -10.81
N VAL A 209 0.14 -2.73 -11.07
CA VAL A 209 0.70 -2.88 -12.42
C VAL A 209 0.45 -4.28 -12.97
N ASP A 210 0.70 -5.31 -12.17
CA ASP A 210 0.44 -6.71 -12.56
C ASP A 210 -1.04 -6.93 -12.88
N GLN A 211 -1.97 -6.45 -12.03
CA GLN A 211 -3.42 -6.57 -12.26
C GLN A 211 -3.87 -5.91 -13.57
N ARG A 212 -3.31 -4.73 -13.90
CA ARG A 212 -3.63 -4.04 -15.16
C ARG A 212 -3.15 -4.82 -16.37
N ILE A 213 -1.94 -5.40 -16.29
CA ILE A 213 -1.39 -6.23 -17.38
C ILE A 213 -2.22 -7.50 -17.53
N GLU A 214 -2.59 -8.16 -16.42
CA GLU A 214 -3.48 -9.34 -16.42
C GLU A 214 -4.81 -9.04 -17.12
N ALA A 215 -5.47 -7.94 -16.74
CA ALA A 215 -6.75 -7.55 -17.31
C ALA A 215 -6.65 -7.34 -18.82
N ARG A 216 -5.64 -6.61 -19.29
CA ARG A 216 -5.44 -6.35 -20.73
C ARG A 216 -5.09 -7.60 -21.52
N LEU A 217 -4.26 -8.49 -20.98
CA LEU A 217 -3.94 -9.76 -21.63
C LEU A 217 -5.16 -10.68 -21.73
N ALA A 218 -6.01 -10.71 -20.69
CA ALA A 218 -7.25 -11.47 -20.72
C ALA A 218 -8.21 -10.90 -21.77
N GLU A 219 -8.35 -9.58 -21.85
CA GLU A 219 -9.16 -8.90 -22.86
C GLU A 219 -8.67 -9.17 -24.29
N ALA A 220 -7.35 -9.13 -24.54
CA ALA A 220 -6.76 -9.48 -25.82
C ALA A 220 -7.08 -10.92 -26.25
N ALA A 221 -6.97 -11.90 -25.33
CA ALA A 221 -7.34 -13.29 -25.58
C ALA A 221 -8.85 -13.44 -25.88
N ASN A 222 -9.70 -12.68 -25.20
CA ASN A 222 -11.15 -12.70 -25.41
C ASN A 222 -11.53 -12.17 -26.80
N LEU A 223 -10.94 -11.06 -27.21
CA LEU A 223 -11.19 -10.48 -28.53
C LEU A 223 -10.67 -11.39 -29.66
N GLU A 224 -9.58 -12.12 -29.44
CA GLU A 224 -9.09 -13.14 -30.38
C GLU A 224 -10.10 -14.27 -30.56
N GLN A 225 -10.65 -14.79 -29.48
CA GLN A 225 -11.68 -15.83 -29.55
C GLN A 225 -12.95 -15.32 -30.26
N LEU A 226 -13.37 -14.08 -30.00
CA LEU A 226 -14.54 -13.48 -30.64
C LEU A 226 -14.35 -13.27 -32.15
N ASP A 227 -13.17 -12.83 -32.60
CA ASP A 227 -12.84 -12.73 -34.04
C ASP A 227 -12.87 -14.12 -34.72
N ALA A 228 -12.41 -15.17 -34.03
CA ALA A 228 -12.48 -16.55 -34.52
C ALA A 228 -13.92 -17.05 -34.66
N ASP A 229 -14.77 -16.81 -33.65
CA ASP A 229 -16.18 -17.19 -33.66
C ASP A 229 -16.97 -16.46 -34.75
N LEU A 230 -16.78 -15.14 -34.89
CA LEU A 230 -17.39 -14.34 -35.96
C LEU A 230 -16.91 -14.80 -37.34
N SER A 231 -15.62 -15.14 -37.48
CA SER A 231 -15.09 -15.70 -38.73
C SER A 231 -15.73 -17.05 -39.08
N ALA A 232 -15.94 -17.93 -38.11
CA ALA A 232 -16.64 -19.20 -38.30
C ALA A 232 -18.11 -18.99 -38.69
N GLN A 233 -18.80 -18.02 -38.07
CA GLN A 233 -20.17 -17.64 -38.42
C GLN A 233 -20.28 -17.10 -39.85
N ILE A 234 -19.37 -16.20 -40.26
CA ILE A 234 -19.32 -15.68 -41.63
C ILE A 234 -19.11 -16.84 -42.62
N ALA A 235 -18.19 -17.76 -42.34
CA ALA A 235 -17.93 -18.92 -43.19
C ALA A 235 -19.17 -19.84 -43.30
N ALA A 236 -19.87 -20.08 -42.19
CA ALA A 236 -21.10 -20.88 -42.16
C ALA A 236 -22.24 -20.21 -42.94
N GLN A 237 -22.43 -18.89 -42.80
CA GLN A 237 -23.42 -18.13 -43.57
C GLN A 237 -23.10 -18.13 -45.06
N GLN A 238 -21.83 -17.94 -45.44
CA GLN A 238 -21.40 -18.03 -46.83
C GLN A 238 -21.64 -19.42 -47.40
N ALA A 239 -21.36 -20.48 -46.65
CA ALA A 239 -21.64 -21.85 -47.06
C ALA A 239 -23.16 -22.12 -47.19
N ALA A 240 -23.98 -21.59 -46.28
CA ALA A 240 -25.45 -21.71 -46.35
C ALA A 240 -26.04 -20.97 -47.56
N LEU A 241 -25.59 -19.75 -47.83
CA LEU A 241 -25.95 -18.98 -49.02
C LEU A 241 -25.52 -19.69 -50.31
N ALA A 242 -24.33 -20.31 -50.31
CA ALA A 242 -23.86 -21.12 -51.43
C ALA A 242 -24.73 -22.38 -51.66
N ARG A 243 -25.35 -22.93 -50.61
CA ARG A 243 -26.31 -24.05 -50.69
C ARG A 243 -27.73 -23.63 -51.09
N GLN A 244 -28.09 -22.35 -50.96
CA GLN A 244 -29.41 -21.82 -51.32
C GLN A 244 -29.59 -21.56 -52.82
N ASN A 245 -28.51 -21.62 -53.62
CA ASN A 245 -28.57 -21.82 -55.07
C ASN A 245 -28.33 -23.31 -55.39
N PRO A 246 -29.21 -23.97 -56.16
CA PRO A 246 -30.07 -25.03 -55.65
C PRO A 246 -29.45 -26.44 -55.72
N GLY A 247 -29.73 -27.25 -54.68
CA GLY A 247 -29.45 -28.68 -54.70
C GLY A 247 -29.71 -29.48 -53.40
N GLY A 248 -30.80 -29.21 -52.66
CA GLY A 248 -31.46 -30.19 -51.78
C GLY A 248 -30.87 -30.50 -50.38
N GLY A 249 -31.72 -30.34 -49.35
CA GLY A 249 -31.83 -31.29 -48.22
C GLY A 249 -31.21 -30.92 -46.87
N SER A 250 -32.08 -30.48 -45.94
CA SER A 250 -32.16 -30.66 -44.46
C SER A 250 -30.89 -30.60 -43.58
N LEU A 251 -30.99 -30.00 -42.38
CA LEU A 251 -30.75 -30.67 -41.07
C LEU A 251 -30.94 -29.74 -39.86
N SER A 252 -31.43 -30.34 -38.78
CA SER A 252 -31.90 -29.82 -37.48
C SER A 252 -30.84 -29.18 -36.56
N PRO A 253 -31.23 -28.46 -35.48
CA PRO A 253 -30.31 -27.84 -34.53
C PRO A 253 -29.76 -28.82 -33.48
N VAL A 254 -28.50 -28.62 -33.08
CA VAL A 254 -27.77 -29.39 -32.06
C VAL A 254 -27.83 -28.65 -30.71
N PRO A 255 -28.16 -29.31 -29.59
CA PRO A 255 -28.01 -28.76 -28.25
C PRO A 255 -26.62 -29.10 -27.68
N VAL A 256 -26.02 -28.16 -26.94
CA VAL A 256 -24.78 -28.39 -26.16
C VAL A 256 -25.11 -28.28 -24.67
N THR A 257 -24.75 -29.32 -23.92
CA THR A 257 -24.85 -29.43 -22.46
C THR A 257 -23.47 -29.70 -21.85
N GLY A 258 -23.13 -29.04 -20.73
CA GLY A 258 -22.03 -29.42 -19.83
C GLY A 258 -21.79 -28.38 -18.71
N GLY A 259 -21.71 -28.81 -17.44
CA GLY A 259 -21.45 -27.95 -16.24
C GLY A 259 -19.94 -27.76 -15.92
N PRO A 260 -19.52 -27.25 -14.73
CA PRO A 260 -20.24 -27.03 -13.47
C PRO A 260 -20.53 -25.54 -13.15
N GLY A 261 -21.64 -25.30 -12.44
CA GLY A 261 -22.33 -24.01 -12.38
C GLY A 261 -23.18 -23.90 -13.62
N SER A 262 -24.47 -24.24 -13.56
CA SER A 262 -25.29 -24.34 -14.76
C SER A 262 -25.21 -23.04 -15.54
N LEU A 263 -24.82 -23.09 -16.80
CA LEU A 263 -24.87 -21.92 -17.69
C LEU A 263 -26.25 -21.84 -18.32
N SER A 264 -26.73 -20.63 -18.55
CA SER A 264 -28.00 -20.35 -19.20
C SER A 264 -27.76 -19.26 -20.24
N THR A 265 -28.37 -19.39 -21.42
CA THR A 265 -28.31 -18.36 -22.46
C THR A 265 -29.59 -17.53 -22.42
N VAL A 266 -29.46 -16.23 -22.20
CA VAL A 266 -30.58 -15.28 -22.13
C VAL A 266 -30.33 -14.16 -23.14
N GLY A 267 -31.24 -14.01 -24.11
CA GLY A 267 -31.08 -12.97 -25.14
C GLY A 267 -29.82 -13.13 -26.00
N GLY A 268 -29.28 -14.34 -26.13
CA GLY A 268 -28.03 -14.62 -26.83
C GLY A 268 -26.76 -14.52 -25.98
N ILE A 269 -26.89 -14.12 -24.71
CA ILE A 269 -25.77 -13.98 -23.76
C ILE A 269 -25.74 -15.20 -22.84
N THR A 270 -24.68 -16.00 -22.91
CA THR A 270 -24.47 -17.13 -21.98
C THR A 270 -23.97 -16.59 -20.65
N VAL A 271 -24.59 -16.93 -19.53
CA VAL A 271 -24.20 -16.49 -18.18
C VAL A 271 -24.40 -17.62 -17.17
N ALA A 272 -23.92 -17.46 -15.93
CA ALA A 272 -24.28 -18.34 -14.85
C ALA A 272 -25.81 -18.31 -14.62
N SER A 273 -26.41 -19.46 -14.39
CA SER A 273 -27.86 -19.57 -14.18
C SER A 273 -28.34 -18.77 -12.96
N SER A 274 -27.46 -18.52 -11.98
CA SER A 274 -27.74 -17.66 -10.83
C SER A 274 -28.10 -16.22 -11.20
N ILE A 275 -27.58 -15.71 -12.33
CA ILE A 275 -27.87 -14.36 -12.82
C ILE A 275 -28.78 -14.33 -14.04
N ALA A 276 -29.19 -15.48 -14.57
CA ALA A 276 -30.03 -15.57 -15.76
C ALA A 276 -31.38 -14.85 -15.60
N GLY A 277 -32.02 -14.96 -14.43
CA GLY A 277 -33.28 -14.25 -14.14
C GLY A 277 -33.11 -12.73 -14.02
N GLN A 278 -31.99 -12.31 -13.41
CA GLN A 278 -31.59 -10.90 -13.29
C GLN A 278 -31.36 -10.29 -14.68
N LEU A 279 -30.58 -10.99 -15.52
CA LEU A 279 -30.30 -10.58 -16.89
C LEU A 279 -31.57 -10.53 -17.75
N SER A 280 -32.43 -11.55 -17.66
CA SER A 280 -33.70 -11.58 -18.39
C SER A 280 -34.58 -10.37 -18.07
N SER A 281 -34.63 -10.01 -16.79
CA SER A 281 -35.40 -8.86 -16.32
C SER A 281 -34.81 -7.53 -16.82
N LEU A 282 -33.49 -7.39 -16.78
CA LEU A 282 -32.79 -6.21 -17.30
C LEU A 282 -32.99 -6.06 -18.80
N LEU A 283 -32.82 -7.12 -19.59
CA LEU A 283 -33.03 -7.10 -21.05
C LEU A 283 -34.48 -6.81 -21.42
N SER A 284 -35.45 -7.23 -20.60
CA SER A 284 -36.87 -6.93 -20.82
C SER A 284 -37.18 -5.45 -20.53
N ALA A 285 -36.60 -4.91 -19.45
CA ALA A 285 -36.76 -3.50 -19.09
C ALA A 285 -36.09 -2.56 -20.10
N SER A 286 -34.91 -2.91 -20.61
CA SER A 286 -34.19 -2.11 -21.59
C SER A 286 -34.96 -2.00 -22.91
N ARG A 287 -35.58 -3.10 -23.37
CA ARG A 287 -36.47 -3.09 -24.54
C ARG A 287 -37.69 -2.18 -24.35
N SER A 288 -38.25 -2.15 -23.14
CA SER A 288 -39.37 -1.25 -22.82
C SER A 288 -38.95 0.23 -22.81
N ALA A 289 -37.66 0.51 -22.61
CA ALA A 289 -37.07 1.83 -22.73
C ALA A 289 -36.60 2.16 -24.17
N GLY A 290 -36.86 1.29 -25.14
CA GLY A 290 -36.47 1.48 -26.55
C GLY A 290 -35.01 1.14 -26.86
N LEU A 291 -34.31 0.42 -25.97
CA LEU A 291 -32.92 -0.01 -26.18
C LEU A 291 -32.87 -1.45 -26.68
N SER A 292 -31.84 -1.77 -27.49
CA SER A 292 -31.59 -3.12 -27.98
C SER A 292 -30.29 -3.65 -27.37
N LEU A 293 -30.36 -4.04 -26.11
CA LEU A 293 -29.19 -4.57 -25.40
C LEU A 293 -28.89 -6.01 -25.83
N GLY A 294 -27.63 -6.26 -26.17
CA GLY A 294 -27.02 -7.58 -26.41
C GLY A 294 -25.69 -7.68 -25.67
N GLY A 295 -24.84 -8.65 -26.02
CA GLY A 295 -23.51 -8.73 -25.43
C GLY A 295 -22.88 -10.12 -25.41
N GLY A 296 -21.73 -10.21 -24.75
CA GLY A 296 -21.04 -11.46 -24.42
C GLY A 296 -21.00 -11.68 -22.91
N GLY A 297 -21.09 -12.94 -22.45
CA GLY A 297 -21.11 -13.30 -21.03
C GLY A 297 -20.01 -14.29 -20.66
N TYR A 298 -20.37 -15.52 -20.27
CA TYR A 298 -19.45 -16.60 -19.88
C TYR A 298 -18.35 -16.85 -20.91
N ARG A 299 -17.12 -16.99 -20.41
CA ARG A 299 -15.93 -17.38 -21.17
C ARG A 299 -15.29 -18.59 -20.50
N ASP A 300 -14.80 -19.56 -21.28
CA ASP A 300 -14.29 -20.84 -20.75
C ASP A 300 -12.87 -20.68 -20.14
N PRO A 301 -12.70 -20.82 -18.82
CA PRO A 301 -11.38 -20.73 -18.17
C PRO A 301 -10.44 -21.87 -18.57
N ALA A 302 -10.94 -22.99 -19.13
CA ALA A 302 -10.09 -24.11 -19.56
C ALA A 302 -9.17 -23.73 -20.74
N ALA A 303 -9.63 -22.86 -21.64
CA ALA A 303 -8.81 -22.37 -22.75
C ALA A 303 -7.63 -21.51 -22.26
N GLN A 304 -7.90 -20.61 -21.30
CA GLN A 304 -6.86 -19.78 -20.70
C GLN A 304 -5.86 -20.60 -19.88
N TRP A 305 -6.33 -21.64 -19.18
CA TRP A 305 -5.46 -22.58 -18.47
C TRP A 305 -4.56 -23.39 -19.43
N ALA A 306 -5.09 -23.80 -20.59
CA ALA A 306 -4.30 -24.48 -21.61
C ALA A 306 -3.16 -23.60 -22.15
N LEU A 307 -3.42 -22.31 -22.39
CA LEU A 307 -2.40 -21.35 -22.79
C LEU A 307 -1.30 -21.21 -21.73
N ARG A 308 -1.66 -21.19 -20.45
CA ARG A 308 -0.66 -21.12 -19.37
C ARG A 308 0.17 -22.38 -19.24
N ASN A 309 -0.44 -23.55 -19.39
CA ASN A 309 0.29 -24.82 -19.46
C ASN A 309 1.34 -24.83 -20.59
N ALA A 310 1.06 -24.16 -21.69
CA ALA A 310 1.96 -24.10 -22.84
C ALA A 310 3.08 -23.05 -22.70
N HIS A 311 2.81 -21.93 -22.01
CA HIS A 311 3.66 -20.74 -22.10
C HIS A 311 4.28 -20.28 -20.78
N CYS A 312 3.84 -20.79 -19.62
CA CYS A 312 4.30 -20.33 -18.32
C CYS A 312 5.22 -21.36 -17.62
N PRO A 313 6.29 -20.92 -16.91
CA PRO A 313 7.13 -21.80 -16.09
C PRO A 313 6.37 -22.50 -14.96
N ASP A 314 5.48 -21.75 -14.30
CA ASP A 314 4.51 -22.26 -13.34
C ASP A 314 3.10 -21.79 -13.77
N PRO A 315 2.28 -22.67 -14.36
CA PRO A 315 0.94 -22.34 -14.83
C PRO A 315 0.01 -21.81 -13.74
N ALA A 316 0.22 -22.15 -12.47
CA ALA A 316 -0.61 -21.64 -11.37
C ALA A 316 -0.13 -20.27 -10.88
N ASN A 317 1.17 -20.11 -10.68
CA ASN A 317 1.69 -19.00 -9.86
C ASN A 317 2.49 -17.93 -10.62
N SER A 318 2.99 -18.22 -11.83
CA SER A 318 3.81 -17.26 -12.57
C SER A 318 3.04 -15.95 -12.85
N PRO A 319 3.62 -14.76 -12.64
CA PRO A 319 3.04 -13.52 -13.17
C PRO A 319 3.05 -13.58 -14.72
N PRO A 320 2.20 -12.82 -15.42
CA PRO A 320 2.09 -12.90 -16.88
C PRO A 320 3.40 -12.59 -17.58
N SER A 321 4.20 -11.68 -17.03
CA SER A 321 5.52 -11.31 -17.52
C SER A 321 6.54 -12.45 -17.52
N ALA A 322 6.30 -13.52 -16.75
CA ALA A 322 7.16 -14.71 -16.73
C ALA A 322 6.74 -15.76 -17.79
N CYS A 323 5.63 -15.57 -18.50
CA CYS A 323 5.18 -16.47 -19.57
C CYS A 323 5.66 -15.96 -20.95
N SER A 324 5.83 -16.88 -21.91
CA SER A 324 6.22 -16.53 -23.30
C SER A 324 5.31 -17.21 -24.33
N PRO A 325 4.40 -16.48 -25.00
CA PRO A 325 4.08 -15.06 -24.78
C PRO A 325 3.41 -14.81 -23.41
N PRO A 326 3.39 -13.54 -22.92
CA PRO A 326 2.70 -13.20 -21.68
C PRO A 326 1.24 -13.66 -21.70
N THR A 327 0.82 -14.39 -20.65
CA THR A 327 -0.48 -15.06 -20.60
C THR A 327 -1.14 -14.78 -19.24
N ALA A 328 -2.39 -14.31 -19.22
CA ALA A 328 -3.10 -13.97 -17.98
C ALA A 328 -3.51 -15.21 -17.15
N ARG A 329 -3.62 -15.09 -15.82
CA ARG A 329 -4.03 -16.14 -14.86
C ARG A 329 -5.56 -16.39 -14.87
N PRO A 330 -6.01 -17.65 -15.01
CA PRO A 330 -7.42 -18.01 -14.87
C PRO A 330 -7.97 -17.79 -13.46
N GLY A 331 -9.27 -17.53 -13.38
CA GLY A 331 -10.03 -17.37 -12.15
C GLY A 331 -10.07 -15.93 -11.61
N THR A 332 -9.54 -14.96 -12.35
CA THR A 332 -9.54 -13.55 -11.94
C THR A 332 -10.65 -12.74 -12.60
N SER A 333 -11.33 -13.28 -13.63
CA SER A 333 -12.40 -12.57 -14.33
C SER A 333 -13.78 -13.11 -13.98
N LEU A 334 -14.73 -12.21 -13.76
CA LEU A 334 -16.14 -12.57 -13.56
C LEU A 334 -16.77 -13.15 -14.83
N HIS A 335 -16.18 -12.96 -16.01
CA HIS A 335 -16.59 -13.66 -17.23
C HIS A 335 -16.36 -15.18 -17.13
N GLU A 336 -15.29 -15.61 -16.46
CA GLU A 336 -14.98 -17.05 -16.28
C GLU A 336 -15.95 -17.74 -15.33
N GLN A 337 -16.63 -16.96 -14.48
CA GLN A 337 -17.69 -17.43 -13.59
C GLN A 337 -19.09 -17.26 -14.21
N GLY A 338 -19.18 -16.64 -15.39
CA GLY A 338 -20.46 -16.27 -16.01
C GLY A 338 -21.23 -15.19 -15.23
N LEU A 339 -20.54 -14.38 -14.43
CA LEU A 339 -21.08 -13.32 -13.58
C LEU A 339 -20.83 -11.90 -14.12
N ALA A 340 -20.20 -11.79 -15.29
CA ALA A 340 -20.01 -10.55 -16.01
C ALA A 340 -20.60 -10.62 -17.43
N ILE A 341 -20.91 -9.44 -17.94
CA ILE A 341 -21.55 -9.20 -19.24
C ILE A 341 -20.91 -7.96 -19.84
N ASP A 342 -20.44 -8.08 -21.07
CA ASP A 342 -20.05 -6.95 -21.90
C ASP A 342 -21.26 -6.56 -22.75
N PHE A 343 -21.96 -5.50 -22.35
CA PHE A 343 -23.19 -5.08 -23.01
C PHE A 343 -22.89 -4.34 -24.33
N THR A 344 -23.67 -4.71 -25.34
CA THR A 344 -23.78 -3.98 -26.60
C THR A 344 -25.14 -3.30 -26.70
N ASN A 345 -25.24 -2.20 -27.45
CA ASN A 345 -26.50 -1.53 -27.76
C ASN A 345 -26.67 -1.45 -29.28
N ASN A 346 -27.76 -2.01 -29.80
CA ASN A 346 -27.93 -2.26 -31.22
C ASN A 346 -26.70 -2.97 -31.80
N GLY A 347 -26.18 -3.95 -31.04
CA GLY A 347 -25.02 -4.79 -31.31
C GLY A 347 -23.64 -4.14 -31.37
N ARG A 348 -23.56 -2.82 -31.17
CA ARG A 348 -22.29 -2.12 -30.98
C ARG A 348 -21.89 -2.08 -29.51
N LEU A 349 -20.61 -2.25 -29.24
CA LEU A 349 -20.08 -2.17 -27.87
C LEU A 349 -20.32 -0.78 -27.28
N ILE A 350 -20.75 -0.72 -26.02
CA ILE A 350 -21.01 0.54 -25.32
C ILE A 350 -19.67 1.16 -24.89
N THR A 351 -19.03 1.92 -25.77
CA THR A 351 -17.67 2.48 -25.52
C THR A 351 -17.64 3.86 -24.86
N SER A 352 -18.79 4.55 -24.79
CA SER A 352 -18.90 5.90 -24.24
C SER A 352 -19.92 6.00 -23.11
N ARG A 353 -19.60 6.79 -22.07
CA ARG A 353 -20.54 7.12 -20.99
C ARG A 353 -21.67 8.05 -21.41
N SER A 354 -21.56 8.66 -22.60
CA SER A 354 -22.64 9.43 -23.20
C SER A 354 -23.60 8.57 -24.04
N ASP A 355 -23.32 7.27 -24.22
CA ASP A 355 -24.23 6.38 -24.93
C ASP A 355 -25.58 6.30 -24.19
N PRO A 356 -26.72 6.47 -24.85
CA PRO A 356 -28.03 6.33 -24.21
C PRO A 356 -28.21 5.00 -23.44
N ALA A 357 -27.63 3.91 -23.92
CA ALA A 357 -27.63 2.64 -23.22
C ALA A 357 -26.74 2.64 -21.99
N PHE A 358 -25.57 3.29 -22.03
CA PHE A 358 -24.75 3.46 -20.83
C PHE A 358 -25.50 4.26 -19.77
N VAL A 359 -26.09 5.40 -20.16
CA VAL A 359 -26.82 6.27 -19.25
C VAL A 359 -28.00 5.52 -18.61
N TRP A 360 -28.71 4.72 -19.41
CA TRP A 360 -29.79 3.88 -18.90
C TRP A 360 -29.28 2.78 -17.97
N LEU A 361 -28.22 2.05 -18.34
CA LEU A 361 -27.63 1.01 -17.50
C LEU A 361 -27.11 1.60 -16.18
N SER A 362 -26.43 2.75 -16.21
CA SER A 362 -25.97 3.49 -15.04
C SER A 362 -27.09 3.86 -14.08
N ALA A 363 -28.27 4.21 -14.60
CA ALA A 363 -29.42 4.51 -13.77
C ALA A 363 -30.20 3.28 -13.27
N ASN A 364 -30.16 2.15 -13.97
CA ASN A 364 -31.10 1.03 -13.75
C ASN A 364 -30.45 -0.31 -13.38
N ALA A 365 -29.25 -0.61 -13.87
CA ALA A 365 -28.65 -1.95 -13.81
C ALA A 365 -28.41 -2.44 -12.37
N GLY A 366 -28.12 -1.52 -11.44
CA GLY A 366 -27.96 -1.85 -10.02
C GLY A 366 -29.21 -2.46 -9.38
N SER A 367 -30.41 -2.10 -9.87
CA SER A 367 -31.67 -2.73 -9.41
C SER A 367 -31.82 -4.19 -9.85
N TYR A 368 -31.05 -4.60 -10.85
CA TYR A 368 -30.97 -5.96 -11.38
C TYR A 368 -29.69 -6.67 -10.94
N GLY A 369 -28.91 -6.11 -10.01
CA GLY A 369 -27.70 -6.74 -9.47
C GLY A 369 -26.46 -6.62 -10.35
N PHE A 370 -26.43 -5.69 -11.31
CA PHE A 370 -25.26 -5.44 -12.15
C PHE A 370 -24.65 -4.06 -11.86
N TYR A 371 -23.33 -4.01 -11.76
CA TYR A 371 -22.55 -2.81 -11.50
C TYR A 371 -21.47 -2.65 -12.57
N ASN A 372 -21.19 -1.42 -12.96
CA ASN A 372 -20.22 -1.10 -14.00
C ASN A 372 -18.79 -1.11 -13.44
N LEU A 373 -17.85 -1.64 -14.23
CA LEU A 373 -16.42 -1.40 -14.03
C LEU A 373 -16.09 0.03 -14.45
N PRO A 374 -15.62 0.91 -13.53
CA PRO A 374 -15.47 2.32 -13.84
C PRO A 374 -14.48 2.63 -14.97
N SER A 375 -13.56 1.73 -15.34
CA SER A 375 -12.67 1.91 -16.49
C SER A 375 -13.32 1.55 -17.83
N GLU A 376 -14.39 0.74 -17.84
CA GLU A 376 -14.93 0.09 -19.04
C GLU A 376 -16.45 0.30 -19.13
N PRO A 377 -16.94 1.26 -19.94
CA PRO A 377 -18.37 1.57 -20.02
C PRO A 377 -19.26 0.40 -20.47
N TRP A 378 -18.72 -0.56 -21.22
CA TRP A 378 -19.44 -1.74 -21.69
C TRP A 378 -19.49 -2.88 -20.68
N HIS A 379 -18.62 -2.89 -19.68
CA HIS A 379 -18.43 -4.03 -18.80
C HIS A 379 -19.27 -3.92 -17.53
N TRP A 380 -20.09 -4.94 -17.26
CA TRP A 380 -21.00 -4.99 -16.13
C TRP A 380 -20.95 -6.35 -15.45
N SER A 381 -20.86 -6.37 -14.13
CA SER A 381 -20.75 -7.61 -13.36
C SER A 381 -21.51 -7.54 -12.05
N THR A 382 -21.58 -8.64 -11.32
CA THR A 382 -22.23 -8.67 -10.00
C THR A 382 -21.49 -7.86 -8.92
N THR A 383 -20.26 -7.40 -9.18
CA THR A 383 -19.44 -6.61 -8.22
C THR A 383 -18.96 -5.28 -8.78
N GLY A 384 -18.98 -5.08 -10.10
CA GLY A 384 -18.45 -3.87 -10.76
C GLY A 384 -16.94 -3.90 -10.97
N GLY A 385 -16.32 -5.08 -10.92
CA GLY A 385 -14.87 -5.29 -10.99
C GLY A 385 -14.44 -6.41 -10.06
#